data_AF-A0A839A537-F1
#
_entry.id   AF-A0A839A537-F1
#
_cell.length_a   1.000
_cell.length_b   1.000
_cell.length_c   1.000
_cell.angle_alpha   90.00
_cell.angle_beta   90.00
_cell.angle_gamma   90.00
#
_symmetry.space_group_name_H-M   'P 1'
#
loop_
_entity.id
_entity.type
_entity.pdbx_description
1 polymer ?
#
loop_
_entity_poly.entity_id
_entity_poly.type
_entity_poly.pdbx_seq_one_letter_code
_entity_poly.pdbx_strand_id
1 'polypeptide(L)'
;MKFQSQQLMIRPAQVEDAKQIQQIYTPYILNTVFNLEETVGTLSYYEQLIIEAQSHLPFLVAEYEGVIVGFVYVSEISFMLNLVNTCALSIYVAEDTPVRGVGQSLFTALERTLTALGMTQIIANIVATNERSIRFHEKNGFQLLSTFPQAGYKFGQWHDVKWFGKKLVAEPEQSEVLPTESLSFSIY
;
A
#
# COMPACT_ATOMS: atom_id res chain seq x y z
N MET A 1 31.74 -6.16 23.93
CA MET A 1 31.11 -6.01 22.60
C MET A 1 29.67 -6.45 22.70
N LYS A 2 28.70 -5.54 22.55
CA LYS A 2 27.28 -5.90 22.44
C LYS A 2 27.05 -6.35 21.00
N PHE A 3 26.69 -7.62 20.79
CA PHE A 3 26.17 -8.08 19.50
C PHE A 3 24.89 -7.29 19.22
N GLN A 4 24.91 -6.37 18.26
CA GLN A 4 23.69 -5.75 17.78
C GLN A 4 22.86 -6.86 17.14
N SER A 5 21.70 -7.14 17.72
CA SER A 5 20.69 -7.98 17.11
C SER A 5 20.37 -7.44 15.72
N GLN A 6 20.60 -8.25 14.68
CA GLN A 6 20.22 -7.96 13.30
C GLN A 6 18.71 -7.70 13.25
N GLN A 7 18.30 -6.45 13.05
CA GLN A 7 16.93 -6.04 13.29
C GLN A 7 16.27 -5.55 12.00
N LEU A 8 15.07 -6.07 11.74
CA LEU A 8 14.16 -5.53 10.74
C LEU A 8 13.82 -4.08 11.12
N MET A 9 14.11 -3.15 10.22
CA MET A 9 13.84 -1.72 10.39
C MET A 9 12.73 -1.28 9.44
N ILE A 10 11.74 -0.56 9.95
CA ILE A 10 10.73 0.11 9.12
C ILE A 10 11.09 1.59 9.03
N ARG A 11 11.19 2.12 7.81
CA ARG A 11 11.54 3.53 7.56
C ARG A 11 10.80 4.06 6.32
N PRO A 12 10.70 5.40 6.14
CA PRO A 12 10.25 5.97 4.89
C PRO A 12 11.10 5.49 3.70
N ALA A 13 10.44 5.30 2.56
CA ALA A 13 11.11 5.01 1.30
C ALA A 13 11.89 6.24 0.81
N GLN A 14 13.06 5.99 0.22
CA GLN A 14 13.87 6.98 -0.47
C GLN A 14 13.96 6.62 -1.94
N VAL A 15 14.26 7.60 -2.80
CA VAL A 15 14.30 7.39 -4.27
C VAL A 15 15.31 6.30 -4.63
N GLU A 16 16.38 6.19 -3.86
CA GLU A 16 17.42 5.16 -4.00
C GLU A 16 16.89 3.73 -3.78
N ASP A 17 15.77 3.56 -3.07
CA ASP A 17 15.13 2.26 -2.86
C ASP A 17 14.36 1.77 -4.10
N ALA A 18 14.10 2.64 -5.09
CA ALA A 18 13.25 2.36 -6.25
C ALA A 18 13.64 1.07 -6.98
N LYS A 19 14.94 0.80 -7.12
CA LYS A 19 15.44 -0.42 -7.76
C LYS A 19 15.08 -1.68 -6.98
N GLN A 20 15.21 -1.66 -5.65
CA GLN A 20 14.87 -2.81 -4.81
C GLN A 20 13.35 -3.00 -4.71
N ILE A 21 12.60 -1.90 -4.67
CA ILE A 21 11.13 -1.92 -4.74
C ILE A 21 10.67 -2.56 -6.06
N GLN A 22 11.22 -2.13 -7.20
CA GLN A 22 10.94 -2.72 -8.51
C GLN A 22 11.24 -4.22 -8.51
N GLN A 23 12.35 -4.65 -7.94
CA GLN A 23 12.73 -6.07 -7.84
C GLN A 23 11.71 -6.89 -7.05
N ILE A 24 11.19 -6.36 -5.94
CA ILE A 24 10.13 -7.01 -5.15
C ILE A 24 8.81 -7.05 -5.93
N TYR A 25 8.47 -5.98 -6.63
CA TYR A 25 7.17 -5.81 -7.29
C TYR A 25 7.05 -6.61 -8.60
N THR A 26 8.17 -6.74 -9.33
CA THR A 26 8.26 -7.43 -10.63
C THR A 26 7.68 -8.84 -10.64
N PRO A 27 8.04 -9.77 -9.72
CA PRO A 27 7.47 -11.13 -9.73
C PRO A 27 5.96 -11.13 -9.53
N TYR A 28 5.40 -10.22 -8.73
CA TYR A 28 3.95 -10.08 -8.58
C TYR A 28 3.28 -9.70 -9.91
N ILE A 29 3.89 -8.80 -10.68
CA ILE A 29 3.41 -8.39 -12.01
C ILE A 29 3.59 -9.53 -13.04
N LEU A 30 4.76 -10.15 -13.12
CA LEU A 30 5.03 -11.07 -14.23
C LEU A 30 4.51 -12.48 -14.01
N ASN A 31 4.40 -12.93 -12.76
CA ASN A 31 4.19 -14.34 -12.44
C ASN A 31 2.92 -14.61 -11.65
N THR A 32 2.19 -13.57 -11.23
CA THR A 32 0.98 -13.73 -10.42
C THR A 32 -0.18 -12.91 -10.95
N VAL A 33 -1.38 -13.25 -10.48
CA VAL A 33 -2.59 -12.45 -10.66
C VAL A 33 -2.85 -11.54 -9.45
N PHE A 34 -1.97 -11.54 -8.45
CA PHE A 34 -2.15 -10.79 -7.20
C PHE A 34 -1.83 -9.29 -7.34
N ASN A 35 -1.09 -8.95 -8.40
CA ASN A 35 -1.06 -7.63 -8.99
C ASN A 35 -1.65 -7.77 -10.41
N LEU A 36 -2.57 -6.89 -10.78
CA LEU A 36 -3.24 -6.93 -12.09
C LEU A 36 -2.57 -6.05 -13.15
N GLU A 37 -1.53 -5.29 -12.82
CA GLU A 37 -0.68 -4.63 -13.81
C GLU A 37 -0.10 -5.68 -14.78
N GLU A 38 -0.04 -5.33 -16.07
CA GLU A 38 0.44 -6.23 -17.12
C GLU A 38 1.92 -6.04 -17.46
N THR A 39 2.46 -4.84 -17.21
CA THR A 39 3.82 -4.47 -17.58
C THR A 39 4.58 -3.97 -16.37
N VAL A 40 5.85 -4.34 -16.30
CA VAL A 40 6.76 -3.80 -15.28
C VAL A 40 7.12 -2.37 -15.67
N GLY A 41 6.90 -1.44 -14.74
CA GLY A 41 7.27 -0.04 -14.93
C GLY A 41 8.77 0.15 -15.13
N THR A 42 9.16 1.28 -15.71
CA THR A 42 10.57 1.71 -15.75
C THR A 42 11.06 2.02 -14.34
N LEU A 43 12.39 2.08 -14.14
CA LEU A 43 12.93 2.51 -12.84
C LEU A 43 12.39 3.90 -12.43
N SER A 44 12.31 4.82 -13.40
CA SER A 44 11.78 6.18 -13.19
C SER A 44 10.34 6.21 -12.70
N TYR A 45 9.52 5.22 -13.07
CA TYR A 45 8.15 5.11 -12.56
C TYR A 45 8.15 4.91 -11.04
N TYR A 46 8.99 4.00 -10.53
CA TYR A 46 9.09 3.75 -9.09
C TYR A 46 9.74 4.91 -8.33
N GLU A 47 10.71 5.59 -8.94
CA GLU A 47 11.27 6.83 -8.39
C GLU A 47 10.18 7.89 -8.21
N GLN A 48 9.34 8.09 -9.23
CA GLN A 48 8.21 9.04 -9.15
C GLN A 48 7.17 8.62 -8.12
N LEU A 49 6.82 7.34 -8.02
CA LEU A 49 5.91 6.86 -6.97
C LEU A 49 6.41 7.22 -5.56
N ILE A 50 7.72 7.13 -5.32
CA ILE A 50 8.31 7.48 -4.02
C ILE A 50 8.28 8.99 -3.81
N ILE A 51 8.63 9.78 -4.84
CA ILE A 51 8.60 11.25 -4.79
C ILE A 51 7.18 11.77 -4.54
N GLU A 52 6.19 11.25 -5.25
CA GLU A 52 4.79 11.64 -5.09
C GLU A 52 4.30 11.29 -3.68
N ALA A 53 4.64 10.12 -3.15
CA ALA A 53 4.25 9.74 -1.80
C ALA A 53 4.82 10.67 -0.72
N GLN A 54 6.06 11.16 -0.88
CA GLN A 54 6.68 12.09 0.07
C GLN A 54 5.88 13.38 0.30
N SER A 55 4.97 13.75 -0.61
CA SER A 55 4.17 14.96 -0.50
C SER A 55 2.99 14.83 0.48
N HIS A 56 2.32 13.67 0.55
CA HIS A 56 1.01 13.57 1.23
C HIS A 56 0.68 12.23 1.90
N LEU A 57 1.24 11.10 1.45
CA LEU A 57 0.80 9.77 1.88
C LEU A 57 1.98 8.84 2.17
N PRO A 58 1.92 8.02 3.24
CA PRO A 58 3.07 7.22 3.65
C PRO A 58 3.46 6.16 2.63
N PHE A 59 4.75 6.14 2.28
CA PHE A 59 5.44 5.04 1.62
C PHE A 59 6.57 4.57 2.54
N LEU A 60 6.44 3.35 3.05
CA LEU A 60 7.40 2.75 3.98
C LEU A 60 8.05 1.52 3.36
N VAL A 61 9.32 1.31 3.69
CA VAL A 61 10.08 0.11 3.37
C VAL A 61 10.47 -0.64 4.64
N ALA A 62 10.58 -1.95 4.51
CA ALA A 62 11.15 -2.84 5.51
C ALA A 62 12.55 -3.21 5.06
N GLU A 63 13.55 -2.78 5.82
CA GLU A 63 14.95 -3.05 5.57
C GLU A 63 15.46 -4.10 6.56
N TYR A 64 16.13 -5.11 6.04
CA TYR A 64 16.83 -6.12 6.82
C TYR A 64 18.26 -6.25 6.30
N GLU A 65 19.24 -5.98 7.16
CA GLU A 65 20.66 -6.03 6.81
C GLU A 65 21.05 -5.18 5.58
N GLY A 66 20.47 -3.98 5.46
CA GLY A 66 20.75 -3.09 4.32
C GLY A 66 19.97 -3.43 3.04
N VAL A 67 19.14 -4.48 3.06
CA VAL A 67 18.34 -4.94 1.91
C VAL A 67 16.87 -4.66 2.17
N ILE A 68 16.18 -4.09 1.19
CA ILE A 68 14.73 -3.94 1.26
C ILE A 68 14.09 -5.31 1.04
N VAL A 69 13.30 -5.76 2.02
CA VAL A 69 12.63 -7.06 2.02
C VAL A 69 11.11 -6.94 1.92
N GLY A 70 10.59 -5.73 1.87
CA GLY A 70 9.17 -5.46 1.67
C GLY A 70 8.91 -3.96 1.66
N PHE A 71 7.74 -3.58 1.18
CA PHE A 71 7.30 -2.20 1.17
C PHE A 71 5.78 -2.11 1.27
N VAL A 72 5.32 -0.94 1.71
CA VAL A 72 3.90 -0.60 1.79
C VAL A 72 3.73 0.86 1.42
N TYR A 73 2.70 1.14 0.63
CA TYR A 73 2.31 2.49 0.30
C TYR A 73 0.78 2.59 0.23
N VAL A 74 0.28 3.81 0.25
CA VAL A 74 -1.12 4.09 -0.01
C VAL A 74 -1.27 5.10 -1.13
N SER A 75 -2.39 5.02 -1.85
CA SER A 75 -2.77 5.96 -2.90
C SER A 75 -4.15 6.54 -2.64
N GLU A 76 -4.44 7.67 -3.26
CA GLU A 76 -5.80 8.22 -3.31
C GLU A 76 -6.72 7.33 -4.16
N ILE A 77 -8.03 7.46 -3.92
CA ILE A 77 -9.07 6.77 -4.69
C ILE A 77 -9.78 7.78 -5.59
N SER A 78 -9.08 8.19 -6.66
CA SER A 78 -9.43 9.37 -7.48
C SER A 78 -10.75 9.28 -8.24
N PHE A 79 -11.29 8.08 -8.48
CA PHE A 79 -12.52 7.89 -9.26
C PHE A 79 -13.82 8.02 -8.44
N MET A 80 -13.74 8.18 -7.12
CA MET A 80 -14.91 8.37 -6.26
C MET A 80 -14.90 9.77 -5.64
N LEU A 81 -15.78 10.64 -6.15
CA LEU A 81 -16.00 11.97 -5.59
C LEU A 81 -16.42 11.85 -4.11
N ASN A 82 -15.81 12.68 -3.26
CA ASN A 82 -16.11 12.82 -1.83
C ASN A 82 -15.73 11.64 -0.91
N LEU A 83 -14.77 10.78 -1.30
CA LEU A 83 -14.12 9.90 -0.34
C LEU A 83 -13.11 10.69 0.52
N VAL A 84 -13.61 11.30 1.60
CA VAL A 84 -12.79 12.07 2.54
C VAL A 84 -11.95 11.14 3.40
N ASN A 85 -10.67 11.47 3.58
CA ASN A 85 -9.73 10.79 4.49
C ASN A 85 -9.65 9.27 4.29
N THR A 86 -9.85 8.82 3.04
CA THR A 86 -9.84 7.40 2.65
C THR A 86 -8.72 7.14 1.64
N CYS A 87 -7.97 6.06 1.83
CA CYS A 87 -6.89 5.66 0.91
C CYS A 87 -6.95 4.19 0.54
N ALA A 88 -6.31 3.83 -0.57
CA ALA A 88 -6.11 2.46 -1.01
C ALA A 88 -4.71 1.96 -0.60
N LEU A 89 -4.65 0.80 0.02
CA LEU A 89 -3.44 0.12 0.50
C LEU A 89 -2.84 -0.80 -0.56
N SER A 90 -1.52 -0.74 -0.69
CA SER A 90 -0.69 -1.68 -1.43
C SER A 90 0.49 -2.14 -0.57
N ILE A 91 0.61 -3.45 -0.34
CA ILE A 91 1.65 -4.05 0.52
C ILE A 91 2.27 -5.29 -0.13
N TYR A 92 3.59 -5.31 -0.19
CA TYR A 92 4.36 -6.37 -0.86
C TYR A 92 5.57 -6.77 -0.03
N VAL A 93 5.91 -8.06 -0.07
CA VAL A 93 7.03 -8.65 0.67
C VAL A 93 7.84 -9.48 -0.31
N ALA A 94 9.17 -9.39 -0.26
CA ALA A 94 10.03 -10.21 -1.10
C ALA A 94 9.70 -11.71 -0.89
N GLU A 95 9.57 -12.48 -1.98
CA GLU A 95 9.23 -13.92 -1.90
C GLU A 95 10.26 -14.70 -1.06
N ASP A 96 11.53 -14.36 -1.21
CA ASP A 96 12.67 -15.01 -0.56
C ASP A 96 13.14 -14.28 0.73
N THR A 97 12.24 -13.54 1.40
CA THR A 97 12.63 -12.83 2.62
C THR A 97 13.09 -13.81 3.72
N PRO A 98 14.28 -13.60 4.33
CA PRO A 98 14.77 -14.46 5.41
C PRO A 98 14.06 -14.20 6.75
N VAL A 99 13.25 -13.14 6.84
CA VAL A 99 12.62 -12.68 8.09
C VAL A 99 11.12 -12.86 8.04
N ARG A 100 10.55 -13.37 9.13
CA ARG A 100 9.09 -13.51 9.28
C ARG A 100 8.48 -12.23 9.83
N GLY A 101 7.22 -11.99 9.50
CA GLY A 101 6.45 -10.87 10.05
C GLY A 101 6.63 -9.53 9.34
N VAL A 102 7.39 -9.47 8.24
CA VAL A 102 7.64 -8.24 7.46
C VAL A 102 6.36 -7.49 7.13
N GLY A 103 5.36 -8.17 6.55
CA GLY A 103 4.07 -7.55 6.20
C GLY A 103 3.31 -7.03 7.42
N GLN A 104 3.38 -7.71 8.57
CA GLN A 104 2.74 -7.23 9.80
C GLN A 104 3.45 -5.98 10.34
N SER A 105 4.79 -5.97 10.35
CA SER A 105 5.57 -4.81 10.79
C SER A 105 5.32 -3.58 9.91
N LEU A 106 5.27 -3.77 8.59
CA LEU A 106 4.92 -2.72 7.63
C LEU A 106 3.52 -2.17 7.89
N PHE A 107 2.52 -3.06 7.97
CA PHE A 107 1.14 -2.64 8.18
C PHE A 107 0.93 -1.93 9.52
N THR A 108 1.52 -2.43 10.61
CA THR A 108 1.42 -1.78 11.93
C THR A 108 2.06 -0.39 11.93
N ALA A 109 3.20 -0.20 11.25
CA ALA A 109 3.80 1.12 11.10
C ALA A 109 2.92 2.05 10.27
N LEU A 110 2.41 1.55 9.13
CA LEU A 110 1.51 2.30 8.25
C LEU A 110 0.25 2.74 8.99
N GLU A 111 -0.44 1.82 9.66
CA GLU A 111 -1.68 2.08 10.38
C GLU A 111 -1.49 3.22 11.40
N ARG A 112 -0.40 3.17 12.18
CA ARG A 112 -0.07 4.23 13.12
C ARG A 112 0.15 5.58 12.43
N THR A 113 0.85 5.60 11.30
CA THR A 113 1.09 6.83 10.54
C THR A 113 -0.20 7.39 9.96
N LEU A 114 -1.06 6.55 9.38
CA LEU A 114 -2.34 6.98 8.81
C LEU A 114 -3.30 7.52 9.87
N THR A 115 -3.38 6.87 11.04
CA THR A 115 -4.16 7.39 12.17
C THR A 115 -3.65 8.76 12.62
N ALA A 116 -2.33 8.96 12.68
CA ALA A 116 -1.74 10.25 13.05
C ALA A 116 -2.00 11.35 11.99
N LEU A 117 -2.15 10.98 10.73
CA LEU A 117 -2.52 11.88 9.63
C LEU A 117 -4.03 12.18 9.56
N GLY A 118 -4.84 11.62 10.46
CA GLY A 118 -6.30 11.83 10.46
C GLY A 118 -7.05 11.03 9.40
N MET A 119 -6.42 10.00 8.81
CA MET A 119 -7.09 9.09 7.89
C MET A 119 -8.15 8.28 8.65
N THR A 120 -9.32 8.10 8.04
CA THR A 120 -10.47 7.47 8.69
C THR A 120 -10.70 6.05 8.18
N GLN A 121 -10.29 5.76 6.94
CA GLN A 121 -10.54 4.47 6.30
C GLN A 121 -9.40 4.04 5.36
N ILE A 122 -9.09 2.74 5.40
CA ILE A 122 -8.18 2.06 4.48
C ILE A 122 -8.99 1.06 3.66
N ILE A 123 -8.80 1.08 2.34
CA ILE A 123 -9.34 0.09 1.41
C ILE A 123 -8.21 -0.79 0.90
N ALA A 124 -8.45 -2.09 0.75
CA ALA A 124 -7.58 -3.01 0.04
C ALA A 124 -8.36 -3.70 -1.08
N ASN A 125 -7.84 -3.68 -2.30
CA ASN A 125 -8.35 -4.50 -3.40
C ASN A 125 -7.52 -5.78 -3.48
N ILE A 126 -8.20 -6.93 -3.58
CA ILE A 126 -7.56 -8.24 -3.48
C ILE A 126 -8.23 -9.17 -4.48
N VAL A 127 -7.45 -9.79 -5.36
CA VAL A 127 -7.95 -10.87 -6.23
C VAL A 127 -8.45 -12.03 -5.38
N ALA A 128 -9.64 -12.54 -5.68
CA ALA A 128 -10.38 -13.45 -4.79
C ALA A 128 -9.65 -14.76 -4.47
N THR A 129 -8.73 -15.20 -5.34
CA THR A 129 -7.89 -16.39 -5.15
C THR A 129 -6.66 -16.14 -4.27
N ASN A 130 -6.37 -14.89 -3.89
CA ASN A 130 -5.26 -14.54 -3.00
C ASN A 130 -5.63 -14.75 -1.52
N GLU A 131 -5.80 -16.00 -1.12
CA GLU A 131 -6.21 -16.34 0.25
C GLU A 131 -5.21 -15.84 1.31
N ARG A 132 -3.92 -15.78 0.99
CA ARG A 132 -2.89 -15.26 1.89
C ARG A 132 -3.14 -13.79 2.21
N SER A 133 -3.43 -12.98 1.20
CA SER A 133 -3.76 -11.57 1.39
C SER A 133 -5.10 -11.40 2.11
N ILE A 134 -6.12 -12.18 1.76
CA ILE A 134 -7.42 -12.16 2.45
C ILE A 134 -7.24 -12.39 3.96
N ARG A 135 -6.60 -13.51 4.35
CA ARG A 135 -6.36 -13.82 5.77
C ARG A 135 -5.52 -12.76 6.48
N PHE A 136 -4.55 -12.18 5.78
CA PHE A 136 -3.72 -11.10 6.33
C PHE A 136 -4.56 -9.86 6.66
N HIS A 137 -5.43 -9.44 5.74
CA HIS A 137 -6.29 -8.27 5.93
C HIS A 137 -7.36 -8.53 7.00
N GLU A 138 -8.04 -9.68 6.97
CA GLU A 138 -9.03 -10.06 7.99
C GLU A 138 -8.43 -10.07 9.39
N LYS A 139 -7.24 -10.65 9.56
CA LYS A 139 -6.51 -10.65 10.83
C LYS A 139 -6.19 -9.25 11.33
N ASN A 140 -5.96 -8.31 10.41
CA ASN A 140 -5.70 -6.91 10.72
C ASN A 140 -6.98 -6.07 10.87
N GLY A 141 -8.16 -6.70 10.94
CA GLY A 141 -9.43 -6.04 11.20
C GLY A 141 -10.09 -5.43 9.97
N PHE A 142 -9.65 -5.79 8.77
CA PHE A 142 -10.39 -5.47 7.55
C PHE A 142 -11.65 -6.35 7.44
N GLN A 143 -12.71 -5.78 6.89
CA GLN A 143 -13.97 -6.44 6.62
C GLN A 143 -14.25 -6.41 5.12
N LEU A 144 -14.83 -7.49 4.59
CA LEU A 144 -15.27 -7.54 3.20
C LEU A 144 -16.37 -6.49 2.96
N LEU A 145 -16.16 -5.59 2.01
CA LEU A 145 -17.14 -4.59 1.59
C LEU A 145 -17.94 -5.06 0.38
N SER A 146 -17.25 -5.62 -0.62
CA SER A 146 -17.87 -6.05 -1.87
C SER A 146 -17.02 -7.10 -2.57
N THR A 147 -17.67 -7.91 -3.39
CA THR A 147 -17.04 -8.79 -4.39
C THR A 147 -17.52 -8.36 -5.76
N PHE A 148 -16.58 -8.15 -6.67
CA PHE A 148 -16.81 -7.81 -8.06
C PHE A 148 -16.47 -9.04 -8.92
N PRO A 149 -17.48 -9.79 -9.39
CA PRO A 149 -17.25 -10.93 -10.24
C PRO A 149 -16.59 -10.50 -11.56
N GLN A 150 -15.58 -11.24 -12.01
CA GLN A 150 -14.95 -11.04 -13.32
C GLN A 150 -14.52 -9.58 -13.57
N ALA A 151 -13.94 -8.92 -12.56
CA ALA A 151 -13.56 -7.51 -12.63
C ALA A 151 -12.09 -7.27 -12.99
N GLY A 152 -11.22 -8.26 -12.72
CA GLY A 152 -9.82 -8.23 -13.15
C GLY A 152 -9.62 -9.12 -14.37
N TYR A 153 -8.74 -8.73 -15.29
CA TYR A 153 -8.36 -9.56 -16.42
C TYR A 153 -6.84 -9.65 -16.51
N LYS A 154 -6.29 -10.87 -16.51
CA LYS A 154 -4.86 -11.10 -16.65
C LYS A 154 -4.58 -12.55 -17.04
N PHE A 155 -3.54 -12.77 -17.84
CA PHE A 155 -3.15 -14.09 -18.37
C PHE A 155 -4.28 -14.84 -19.08
N GLY A 156 -5.09 -14.10 -19.85
CA GLY A 156 -6.18 -14.68 -20.64
C GLY A 156 -7.39 -15.12 -19.81
N GLN A 157 -7.47 -14.72 -18.54
CA GLN A 157 -8.52 -15.14 -17.62
C GLN A 157 -9.12 -13.95 -16.88
N TRP A 158 -10.43 -14.04 -16.62
CA TRP A 158 -11.15 -13.12 -15.75
C TRP A 158 -11.05 -13.60 -14.30
N HIS A 159 -10.85 -12.65 -13.39
CA HIS A 159 -10.67 -12.88 -11.96
C HIS A 159 -11.66 -12.03 -11.17
N ASP A 160 -12.24 -12.63 -10.14
CA ASP A 160 -13.04 -11.88 -9.17
C ASP A 160 -12.12 -11.00 -8.32
N VAL A 161 -12.58 -9.80 -8.02
CA VAL A 161 -11.86 -8.85 -7.16
C VAL A 161 -12.70 -8.57 -5.92
N LYS A 162 -12.09 -8.67 -4.75
CA LYS A 162 -12.72 -8.34 -3.46
C LYS A 162 -12.18 -7.03 -2.95
N TRP A 163 -13.06 -6.19 -2.44
CA TRP A 163 -12.68 -5.00 -1.70
C TRP A 163 -12.90 -5.22 -0.22
N PHE A 164 -11.85 -4.93 0.53
CA PHE A 164 -11.83 -4.97 1.98
C PHE A 164 -11.67 -3.56 2.52
N GLY A 165 -12.33 -3.25 3.64
CA GLY A 165 -12.27 -1.96 4.30
C GLY A 165 -11.92 -2.10 5.76
N LYS A 166 -11.10 -1.20 6.27
CA LYS A 166 -10.80 -1.06 7.70
C LYS A 166 -11.00 0.38 8.12
N LYS A 167 -11.82 0.58 9.16
CA LYS A 167 -11.96 1.87 9.83
C LYS A 167 -10.77 2.07 10.77
N LEU A 168 -10.18 3.26 10.74
CA LEU A 168 -9.10 3.68 11.64
C LEU A 168 -9.61 4.44 12.88
N VAL A 169 -10.82 4.99 12.78
CA VAL A 169 -11.53 5.66 13.87
C VAL A 169 -12.94 5.08 14.00
N ALA A 170 -13.51 5.11 15.20
CA ALA A 170 -14.84 4.54 15.46
C ALA A 170 -15.94 5.32 14.73
N GLU A 171 -15.91 6.65 14.85
CA GLU A 171 -16.74 7.59 14.10
C GLU A 171 -15.85 8.75 13.65
N PRO A 172 -15.82 9.09 12.35
CA PRO A 172 -15.12 10.27 11.89
C PRO A 172 -15.88 11.50 12.40
N GLU A 173 -15.22 12.35 13.21
CA GLU A 173 -15.74 13.70 13.43
C GLU A 173 -15.80 14.43 12.08
N GLN A 174 -16.88 15.17 11.82
CA GLN A 174 -16.93 16.12 10.71
C GLN A 174 -15.88 17.22 10.96
N SER A 175 -14.61 16.97 10.61
CA SER A 175 -13.65 18.06 10.44
C SER A 175 -14.12 18.88 9.24
N GLU A 176 -14.25 20.20 9.42
CA GLU A 176 -14.73 21.13 8.39
C GLU A 176 -14.09 20.83 7.04
N VAL A 177 -14.94 20.58 6.04
CA VAL A 177 -14.53 20.62 4.64
C VAL A 177 -14.01 22.04 4.40
N LEU A 178 -12.69 22.23 4.37
CA LEU A 178 -12.14 23.53 3.98
C LEU A 178 -12.65 23.84 2.56
N PRO A 179 -13.23 25.03 2.33
CA PRO A 179 -13.81 25.36 1.04
C PRO A 179 -12.77 25.26 -0.08
N THR A 180 -13.19 24.71 -1.21
CA THR A 180 -12.43 24.56 -2.46
C THR A 180 -11.86 25.88 -3.00
N GLU A 181 -12.33 27.02 -2.48
CA GLU A 181 -11.87 28.37 -2.83
C GLU A 181 -10.51 28.75 -2.22
N SER A 182 -9.94 27.93 -1.34
CA SER A 182 -8.62 28.19 -0.73
C SER A 182 -7.41 27.71 -1.56
N LEU A 183 -7.64 27.03 -2.69
CA LEU A 183 -6.61 26.71 -3.66
C LEU A 183 -6.55 27.78 -4.75
N SER A 184 -5.94 28.92 -4.42
CA SER A 184 -5.49 29.87 -5.44
C SER A 184 -4.40 29.21 -6.27
N PHE A 185 -4.75 28.66 -7.43
CA PHE A 185 -3.81 28.30 -8.47
C PHE A 185 -3.16 29.58 -9.03
N SER A 186 -2.04 29.98 -8.44
CA SER A 186 -1.07 30.84 -9.11
C SER A 186 0.15 29.99 -9.42
N ILE A 187 0.22 29.49 -10.64
CA ILE A 187 1.42 28.89 -11.20
C ILE A 187 1.87 29.81 -12.34
N TYR A 188 3.06 30.39 -12.17
CA TYR A 188 3.86 30.95 -13.26
C TYR A 188 4.44 29.82 -14.10
#